data_AF-A0A160NXH5-F1
#
_entry.id   AF-A0A160NXH5-F1
#
_cell.length_a   1.000
_cell.length_b   1.000
_cell.length_c   1.000
_cell.angle_alpha   90.00
_cell.angle_beta   90.00
_cell.angle_gamma   90.00
#
_symmetry.space_group_name_H-M   'P 1'
#
loop_
_entity.id
_entity.type
_entity.pdbx_description
1 polymer ?
#
loop_
_entity_poly.entity_id
_entity_poly.type
_entity_poly.pdbx_seq_one_letter_code
_entity_poly.pdbx_strand_id
1 'polypeptide(L)'
;MSQETTGAGTTGPAAVTARLAAAPDGTAVRGEAAAMTPAAGAAPVPAPSECPGDAAPCGGRRGRPRSEAVERAIFDAAVGMLEHGVPLADLSIEKLARTAGVGKATIYRRWPGKEALLIDLLRSLELPEPDLPGTSARDDLVTLLESLRQRGMFKRSNALLHNVFSQMQMYPKLWDAYQRTVIEPRRRMSLDAIRRGMANGEIRPDLDVELVNDLVTGPLLLRSVIRPGSPLEPGLAEQIVDTVLEGVRPAVRPAV
;
A
#
# COMPACT_ATOMS: atom_id res chain seq x y z
N MET A 1 60.14 -29.63 -15.00
CA MET A 1 59.16 -29.57 -16.10
C MET A 1 57.85 -29.11 -15.50
N SER A 2 57.71 -27.82 -15.16
CA SER A 2 57.47 -26.71 -16.09
C SER A 2 56.15 -26.92 -16.82
N GLN A 3 55.09 -26.22 -16.43
CA GLN A 3 54.48 -25.18 -17.26
C GLN A 3 53.76 -24.16 -16.37
N GLU A 4 54.16 -22.93 -16.56
CA GLU A 4 53.55 -21.69 -16.11
C GLU A 4 52.96 -21.02 -17.37
N THR A 5 52.05 -20.06 -17.16
CA THR A 5 51.68 -18.93 -18.04
C THR A 5 50.30 -18.90 -18.74
N THR A 6 49.55 -17.86 -18.35
CA THR A 6 48.75 -16.93 -19.20
C THR A 6 47.35 -17.38 -19.65
N GLY A 7 46.28 -16.60 -19.54
CA GLY A 7 46.19 -15.17 -19.25
C GLY A 7 44.76 -14.66 -19.00
N ALA A 8 44.71 -13.40 -18.61
CA ALA A 8 43.54 -12.59 -18.36
C ALA A 8 42.72 -12.30 -19.63
N GLY A 9 41.40 -12.20 -19.47
CA GLY A 9 40.47 -11.80 -20.52
C GLY A 9 39.20 -11.20 -19.93
N THR A 10 39.30 -9.94 -19.52
CA THR A 10 38.18 -9.04 -19.20
C THR A 10 37.30 -8.81 -20.42
N THR A 11 35.99 -9.01 -20.33
CA THR A 11 35.03 -8.36 -21.24
C THR A 11 33.71 -8.10 -20.50
N GLY A 12 33.38 -6.82 -20.35
CA GLY A 12 32.20 -6.34 -19.63
C GLY A 12 30.89 -6.49 -20.43
N PRO A 13 29.73 -6.29 -19.78
CA PRO A 13 28.44 -6.36 -20.43
C PRO A 13 28.15 -5.09 -21.24
N ALA A 14 27.64 -5.32 -22.45
CA ALA A 14 27.27 -4.32 -23.44
C ALA A 14 26.22 -3.33 -22.94
N ALA A 15 26.49 -2.05 -23.17
CA ALA A 15 25.55 -0.96 -23.05
C ALA A 15 24.53 -1.01 -24.21
N VAL A 16 23.24 -1.05 -23.87
CA VAL A 16 22.15 -0.83 -24.83
C VAL A 16 21.81 0.66 -24.82
N THR A 17 22.22 1.32 -25.89
CA THR A 17 21.98 2.73 -26.20
C THR A 17 20.54 2.90 -26.70
N ALA A 18 19.67 3.54 -25.92
CA ALA A 18 18.34 3.95 -26.38
C ALA A 18 18.45 5.28 -27.14
N ARG A 19 18.11 5.23 -28.43
CA ARG A 19 18.13 6.33 -29.39
C ARG A 19 16.82 7.13 -29.27
N LEU A 20 16.96 8.42 -28.96
CA LEU A 20 15.92 9.45 -28.97
C LEU A 20 15.84 10.09 -30.38
N ALA A 21 14.65 10.14 -30.99
CA ALA A 21 14.25 11.06 -32.08
C ALA A 21 12.74 10.86 -32.31
N ALA A 22 11.85 11.80 -31.97
CA ALA A 22 11.53 13.08 -32.63
C ALA A 22 10.13 12.97 -33.29
N ALA A 23 9.17 13.76 -32.81
CA ALA A 23 7.85 13.94 -33.41
C ALA A 23 7.76 15.35 -34.01
N PRO A 24 7.17 15.55 -35.20
CA PRO A 24 6.99 16.88 -35.78
C PRO A 24 5.64 17.51 -35.42
N ASP A 25 5.68 18.84 -35.35
CA ASP A 25 4.58 19.77 -35.14
C ASP A 25 3.57 19.80 -36.31
N GLY A 26 2.31 20.01 -35.92
CA GLY A 26 1.45 21.09 -36.45
C GLY A 26 0.70 20.86 -37.75
N THR A 27 -0.63 20.84 -37.71
CA THR A 27 -1.44 21.70 -38.60
C THR A 27 -2.85 21.94 -38.04
N ALA A 28 -3.25 23.21 -38.05
CA ALA A 28 -4.58 23.70 -37.73
C ALA A 28 -5.58 23.42 -38.85
N VAL A 29 -6.86 23.20 -38.51
CA VAL A 29 -7.98 23.37 -39.43
C VAL A 29 -9.07 24.20 -38.75
N ARG A 30 -9.34 25.37 -39.34
CA ARG A 30 -10.53 26.21 -39.18
C ARG A 30 -11.70 25.61 -39.98
N GLY A 31 -12.90 25.72 -39.46
CA GLY A 31 -14.18 25.57 -40.17
C GLY A 31 -15.30 25.84 -39.15
N GLU A 32 -15.73 27.07 -38.97
CA GLU A 32 -16.73 27.82 -39.75
C GLU A 32 -18.17 27.45 -39.37
N ALA A 33 -18.95 28.52 -39.22
CA ALA A 33 -20.17 28.63 -38.46
C ALA A 33 -21.42 28.16 -39.24
N ALA A 34 -22.45 27.75 -38.50
CA ALA A 34 -23.82 27.86 -38.94
C ALA A 34 -24.72 28.23 -37.75
N ALA A 35 -25.25 29.45 -37.81
CA ALA A 35 -26.28 29.97 -36.93
C ALA A 35 -27.66 29.41 -37.33
N MET A 36 -28.52 29.12 -36.34
CA MET A 36 -29.96 29.28 -36.46
C MET A 36 -30.59 29.36 -35.05
N THR A 37 -31.43 30.36 -34.84
CA THR A 37 -32.23 30.69 -33.64
C THR A 37 -33.46 31.45 -34.18
N PRO A 38 -34.60 31.67 -33.48
CA PRO A 38 -35.36 30.93 -32.45
C PRO A 38 -36.84 30.71 -32.85
N ALA A 39 -37.63 30.01 -32.01
CA ALA A 39 -39.08 30.24 -31.82
C ALA A 39 -39.50 29.62 -30.47
N ALA A 40 -39.78 30.40 -29.43
CA ALA A 40 -41.06 31.04 -29.09
C ALA A 40 -42.09 30.09 -28.43
N GLY A 41 -42.46 30.37 -27.18
CA GLY A 41 -43.57 29.72 -26.47
C GLY A 41 -43.52 29.92 -24.95
N ALA A 42 -44.08 31.04 -24.47
CA ALA A 42 -44.21 31.41 -23.06
C ALA A 42 -45.40 30.71 -22.35
N ALA A 43 -45.35 30.74 -21.01
CA ALA A 43 -46.20 30.07 -20.01
C ALA A 43 -47.70 30.48 -19.99
N PRO A 44 -48.51 29.91 -19.06
CA PRO A 44 -48.59 30.57 -17.74
C PRO A 44 -48.61 29.64 -16.52
N VAL A 45 -48.23 30.27 -15.40
CA VAL A 45 -48.34 29.85 -13.99
C VAL A 45 -49.80 29.94 -13.50
N PRO A 46 -50.19 29.14 -12.49
CA PRO A 46 -50.88 29.75 -11.35
C PRO A 46 -50.23 29.38 -10.00
N ALA A 47 -50.27 30.33 -9.07
CA ALA A 47 -49.97 30.17 -7.64
C ALA A 47 -51.27 30.39 -6.83
N PRO A 48 -51.25 30.34 -5.49
CA PRO A 48 -51.06 29.19 -4.62
C PRO A 48 -52.33 28.91 -3.77
N SER A 49 -52.47 27.73 -3.19
CA SER A 49 -53.44 27.51 -2.09
C SER A 49 -52.84 26.55 -1.05
N GLU A 50 -52.40 27.19 0.03
CA GLU A 50 -52.53 26.82 1.44
C GLU A 50 -52.17 25.39 1.92
N CYS A 51 -51.23 25.38 2.87
CA CYS A 51 -50.86 24.25 3.72
C CYS A 51 -52.02 23.81 4.63
N PRO A 52 -52.07 22.52 4.97
CA PRO A 52 -52.21 22.15 6.37
C PRO A 52 -51.08 21.21 6.83
N GLY A 53 -50.79 21.30 8.12
CA GLY A 53 -49.57 20.82 8.74
C GLY A 53 -49.31 19.32 8.65
N ASP A 54 -48.02 18.99 8.69
CA ASP A 54 -47.49 18.22 9.80
C ASP A 54 -45.99 18.45 9.89
N ALA A 55 -45.53 18.86 11.07
CA ALA A 55 -44.11 19.02 11.39
C ALA A 55 -43.49 17.63 11.55
N ALA A 56 -43.05 17.02 10.45
CA ALA A 56 -42.13 15.89 10.47
C ALA A 56 -40.70 16.43 10.32
N PRO A 57 -39.77 16.16 11.26
CA PRO A 57 -38.40 16.56 11.09
C PRO A 57 -37.81 15.81 9.90
N CYS A 58 -37.39 16.53 8.87
CA CYS A 58 -36.59 16.02 7.77
C CYS A 58 -35.29 15.43 8.36
N GLY A 59 -35.33 14.14 8.66
CA GLY A 59 -34.22 13.38 9.18
C GLY A 59 -33.05 13.48 8.20
N GLY A 60 -32.02 14.20 8.61
CA GLY A 60 -30.76 14.29 7.89
C GLY A 60 -30.28 12.88 7.57
N ARG A 61 -30.19 12.58 6.27
CA ARG A 61 -29.60 11.35 5.74
C ARG A 61 -28.19 11.20 6.33
N ARG A 62 -28.06 10.26 7.26
CA ARG A 62 -26.86 9.81 7.94
C ARG A 62 -25.66 9.66 6.99
N GLY A 63 -24.68 10.56 7.10
CA GLY A 63 -23.24 10.24 7.19
C GLY A 63 -22.44 9.59 6.05
N ARG A 64 -22.99 8.91 5.04
CA ARG A 64 -22.19 8.26 3.96
C ARG A 64 -22.99 8.22 2.66
N PRO A 65 -22.61 8.99 1.62
CA PRO A 65 -21.55 8.60 0.66
C PRO A 65 -20.59 9.75 0.22
N ARG A 66 -20.81 11.00 0.65
CA ARG A 66 -20.03 12.16 0.16
C ARG A 66 -18.62 12.25 0.74
N SER A 67 -18.44 11.90 2.02
CA SER A 67 -17.12 11.96 2.68
C SER A 67 -16.11 10.97 2.08
N GLU A 68 -16.63 9.86 1.56
CA GLU A 68 -15.82 8.74 1.13
C GLU A 68 -15.46 8.81 -0.37
N ALA A 69 -16.35 9.36 -1.17
CA ALA A 69 -16.02 9.77 -2.53
C ALA A 69 -14.97 10.89 -2.54
N VAL A 70 -15.07 11.85 -1.60
CA VAL A 70 -14.10 12.92 -1.43
C VAL A 70 -12.73 12.39 -1.02
N GLU A 71 -12.68 11.46 -0.08
CA GLU A 71 -11.41 10.83 0.31
C GLU A 71 -10.77 10.08 -0.83
N ARG A 72 -11.54 9.26 -1.56
CA ARG A 72 -11.02 8.58 -2.76
C ARG A 72 -10.47 9.58 -3.77
N ALA A 73 -11.19 10.65 -4.08
CA ALA A 73 -10.68 11.69 -5.00
C ALA A 73 -9.35 12.31 -4.53
N ILE A 74 -9.17 12.51 -3.22
CA ILE A 74 -7.93 13.02 -2.64
C ILE A 74 -6.79 11.98 -2.74
N PHE A 75 -7.09 10.72 -2.47
CA PHE A 75 -6.11 9.63 -2.58
C PHE A 75 -5.70 9.38 -4.02
N ASP A 76 -6.66 9.35 -4.95
CA ASP A 76 -6.42 9.23 -6.39
C ASP A 76 -5.58 10.39 -6.90
N ALA A 77 -5.84 11.62 -6.43
CA ALA A 77 -5.01 12.78 -6.75
C ALA A 77 -3.58 12.65 -6.21
N ALA A 78 -3.41 12.14 -4.98
CA ALA A 78 -2.09 11.92 -4.39
C ALA A 78 -1.30 10.85 -5.15
N VAL A 79 -1.94 9.72 -5.45
CA VAL A 79 -1.36 8.63 -6.26
C VAL A 79 -1.00 9.16 -7.64
N GLY A 80 -1.93 9.80 -8.35
CA GLY A 80 -1.67 10.36 -9.67
C GLY A 80 -0.50 11.35 -9.66
N MET A 81 -0.40 12.24 -8.67
CA MET A 81 0.76 13.15 -8.57
C MET A 81 2.09 12.41 -8.40
N LEU A 82 2.11 11.38 -7.57
CA LEU A 82 3.28 10.53 -7.37
C LEU A 82 3.64 9.75 -8.65
N GLU A 83 2.65 9.30 -9.43
CA GLU A 83 2.85 8.59 -10.71
C GLU A 83 3.48 9.51 -11.76
N HIS A 84 3.13 10.79 -11.75
CA HIS A 84 3.72 11.81 -12.63
C HIS A 84 5.09 12.31 -12.12
N GLY A 85 5.67 11.65 -11.12
CA GLY A 85 7.03 11.91 -10.64
C GLY A 85 7.16 13.04 -9.62
N VAL A 86 6.04 13.52 -9.04
CA VAL A 86 6.11 14.52 -7.96
C VAL A 86 6.69 13.86 -6.70
N PRO A 87 7.80 14.36 -6.13
CA PRO A 87 8.36 13.80 -4.90
C PRO A 87 7.40 13.91 -3.71
N LEU A 88 7.52 12.99 -2.74
CA LEU A 88 6.71 13.00 -1.52
C LEU A 88 6.87 14.32 -0.71
N ALA A 89 8.06 14.91 -0.76
CA ALA A 89 8.35 16.22 -0.17
C ALA A 89 7.48 17.33 -0.76
N ASP A 90 7.24 17.29 -2.07
CA ASP A 90 6.59 18.35 -2.85
C ASP A 90 5.06 18.25 -2.86
N LEU A 91 4.51 17.16 -2.34
CA LEU A 91 3.10 17.07 -2.02
C LEU A 91 2.74 18.10 -0.95
N SER A 92 1.62 18.78 -1.15
CA SER A 92 1.05 19.77 -0.22
C SER A 92 -0.47 19.65 -0.24
N ILE A 93 -1.12 20.02 0.86
CA ILE A 93 -2.59 20.04 0.95
C ILE A 93 -3.18 20.95 -0.13
N GLU A 94 -2.51 22.06 -0.45
CA GLU A 94 -2.84 22.97 -1.55
C GLU A 94 -2.92 22.26 -2.90
N LYS A 95 -1.83 21.57 -3.28
CA LYS A 95 -1.76 20.87 -4.57
C LYS A 95 -2.78 19.75 -4.62
N LEU A 96 -2.88 18.96 -3.55
CA LEU A 96 -3.87 17.87 -3.44
C LEU A 96 -5.30 18.37 -3.55
N ALA A 97 -5.65 19.45 -2.85
CA ALA A 97 -6.98 20.07 -2.92
C ALA A 97 -7.33 20.50 -4.36
N ARG A 98 -6.38 21.16 -5.05
CA ARG A 98 -6.58 21.58 -6.44
C ARG A 98 -6.73 20.39 -7.38
N THR A 99 -5.84 19.40 -7.28
CA THR A 99 -5.87 18.21 -8.16
C THR A 99 -7.12 17.36 -7.94
N ALA A 100 -7.56 17.20 -6.70
CA ALA A 100 -8.76 16.44 -6.35
C ALA A 100 -10.07 17.22 -6.56
N GLY A 101 -10.02 18.52 -6.87
CA GLY A 101 -11.20 19.37 -7.03
C GLY A 101 -11.98 19.59 -5.72
N VAL A 102 -11.30 19.58 -4.57
CA VAL A 102 -11.92 19.73 -3.24
C VAL A 102 -11.43 20.98 -2.53
N GLY A 103 -12.27 21.60 -1.70
CA GLY A 103 -11.87 22.74 -0.87
C GLY A 103 -10.88 22.34 0.23
N LYS A 104 -9.89 23.20 0.54
CA LYS A 104 -8.89 22.95 1.60
C LYS A 104 -9.52 22.66 2.96
N ALA A 105 -10.59 23.37 3.32
CA ALA A 105 -11.31 23.17 4.58
C ALA A 105 -11.87 21.75 4.71
N THR A 106 -12.22 21.10 3.59
CA THR A 106 -12.66 19.71 3.56
C THR A 106 -11.53 18.75 3.94
N ILE A 107 -10.31 19.02 3.48
CA ILE A 107 -9.12 18.23 3.83
C ILE A 107 -8.76 18.46 5.30
N TYR A 108 -8.63 19.71 5.74
CA TYR A 108 -8.25 20.03 7.12
C TYR A 108 -9.22 19.53 8.18
N ARG A 109 -10.51 19.40 7.85
CA ARG A 109 -11.52 18.82 8.76
C ARG A 109 -11.23 17.34 9.08
N ARG A 110 -10.62 16.60 8.15
CA ARG A 110 -10.37 15.16 8.28
C ARG A 110 -8.91 14.85 8.63
N TRP A 111 -7.98 15.65 8.12
CA TRP A 111 -6.56 15.50 8.37
C TRP A 111 -5.97 16.82 8.87
N PRO A 112 -5.43 16.86 10.10
CA PRO A 112 -4.84 18.08 10.66
C PRO A 112 -3.58 18.54 9.92
N GLY A 113 -2.99 17.70 9.06
CA GLY A 113 -1.79 18.01 8.28
C GLY A 113 -1.53 17.00 7.16
N LYS A 114 -0.48 17.27 6.36
CA LYS A 114 -0.08 16.42 5.24
C LYS A 114 0.27 15.01 5.70
N GLU A 115 0.94 14.89 6.83
CA GLU A 115 1.39 13.63 7.39
C GLU A 115 0.20 12.72 7.69
N ALA A 116 -0.83 13.26 8.37
CA ALA A 116 -2.06 12.53 8.67
C ALA A 116 -2.76 12.01 7.41
N LEU A 117 -2.80 12.82 6.35
CA LEU A 117 -3.35 12.41 5.05
C LEU A 117 -2.51 11.28 4.42
N LEU A 118 -1.19 11.43 4.41
CA LEU A 118 -0.29 10.43 3.85
C LEU A 118 -0.36 9.09 4.59
N ILE A 119 -0.57 9.12 5.91
CA ILE A 119 -0.75 7.89 6.72
C ILE A 119 -2.01 7.14 6.29
N ASP A 120 -3.14 7.83 6.16
CA ASP A 120 -4.39 7.19 5.75
C ASP A 120 -4.34 6.75 4.28
N LEU A 121 -3.68 7.53 3.42
CA LEU A 121 -3.38 7.12 2.04
C LEU A 121 -2.58 5.81 2.03
N LEU A 122 -1.46 5.75 2.76
CA LEU A 122 -0.65 4.54 2.85
C LEU A 122 -1.44 3.36 3.39
N ARG A 123 -2.26 3.56 4.43
CA ARG A 123 -3.15 2.51 4.96
C ARG A 123 -4.14 2.03 3.90
N SER A 124 -4.68 2.93 3.07
CA SER A 124 -5.60 2.55 1.98
C SER A 124 -4.94 1.72 0.87
N LEU A 125 -3.62 1.82 0.74
CA LEU A 125 -2.80 1.06 -0.22
C LEU A 125 -2.28 -0.25 0.38
N GLU A 126 -2.45 -0.47 1.68
CA GLU A 126 -2.10 -1.71 2.35
C GLU A 126 -3.24 -2.72 2.21
N LEU A 127 -2.88 -3.99 2.06
CA LEU A 127 -3.86 -5.09 2.15
C LEU A 127 -4.41 -5.14 3.59
N PRO A 128 -5.70 -5.50 3.79
CA PRO A 128 -6.28 -5.63 5.12
C PRO A 128 -5.51 -6.63 6.00
N GLU A 129 -5.68 -6.53 7.32
CA GLU A 129 -5.24 -7.58 8.23
C GLU A 129 -5.94 -8.90 7.87
N PRO A 130 -5.22 -10.03 7.83
CA PRO A 130 -5.85 -11.30 7.52
C PRO A 130 -6.68 -11.79 8.73
N ASP A 131 -7.79 -12.45 8.46
CA ASP A 131 -8.49 -13.22 9.47
C ASP A 131 -7.65 -14.46 9.81
N LEU A 132 -7.29 -14.61 11.09
CA LEU A 132 -6.49 -15.75 11.53
C LEU A 132 -7.37 -16.97 11.75
N PRO A 133 -6.95 -18.17 11.28
CA PRO A 133 -7.68 -19.41 11.51
C PRO A 133 -7.94 -19.70 13.00
N GLY A 134 -6.98 -19.38 13.87
CA GLY A 134 -7.04 -19.65 15.31
C GLY A 134 -6.95 -21.14 15.66
N THR A 135 -6.61 -22.00 14.70
CA THR A 135 -6.54 -23.47 14.85
C THR A 135 -5.22 -23.94 15.45
N SER A 136 -4.11 -23.35 15.01
CA SER A 136 -2.76 -23.63 15.48
C SER A 136 -1.89 -22.37 15.34
N ALA A 137 -0.85 -22.26 16.15
CA ALA A 137 0.13 -21.18 16.01
C ALA A 137 0.82 -21.25 14.65
N ARG A 138 1.05 -22.45 14.12
CA ARG A 138 1.59 -22.67 12.78
C ARG A 138 0.71 -22.01 11.71
N ASP A 139 -0.58 -22.34 11.67
CA ASP A 139 -1.47 -21.85 10.61
C ASP A 139 -1.68 -20.34 10.69
N ASP A 140 -1.74 -19.79 11.90
CA ASP A 140 -1.83 -18.35 12.14
C ASP A 140 -0.57 -17.62 11.63
N LEU A 141 0.63 -18.16 11.94
CA LEU A 141 1.90 -17.60 11.48
C LEU A 141 2.05 -17.70 9.96
N VAL A 142 1.66 -18.82 9.35
CA VAL A 142 1.65 -18.97 7.88
C VAL A 142 0.74 -17.92 7.24
N THR A 143 -0.47 -17.73 7.77
CA THR A 143 -1.44 -16.75 7.27
C THR A 143 -0.88 -15.32 7.34
N LEU A 144 -0.26 -14.96 8.46
CA LEU A 144 0.38 -13.66 8.64
C LEU A 144 1.55 -13.45 7.68
N LEU A 145 2.37 -14.47 7.49
CA LEU A 145 3.56 -14.40 6.64
C LEU A 145 3.19 -14.39 5.15
N GLU A 146 2.13 -15.09 4.76
CA GLU A 146 1.56 -15.03 3.41
C GLU A 146 0.96 -13.65 3.12
N SER A 147 0.24 -13.05 4.08
CA SER A 147 -0.20 -11.66 3.98
C SER A 147 0.98 -10.70 3.78
N LEU A 148 2.07 -10.89 4.51
CA LEU A 148 3.29 -10.09 4.31
C LEU A 148 3.93 -10.34 2.94
N ARG A 149 3.88 -11.57 2.42
CA ARG A 149 4.43 -11.91 1.09
C ARG A 149 3.64 -11.21 -0.01
N GLN A 150 2.31 -11.25 0.06
CA GLN A 150 1.42 -10.57 -0.88
C GLN A 150 1.61 -9.05 -0.85
N ARG A 151 1.75 -8.46 0.34
CA ARG A 151 2.09 -7.04 0.50
C ARG A 151 3.43 -6.70 -0.13
N GLY A 152 4.45 -7.55 0.07
CA GLY A 152 5.75 -7.39 -0.58
C GLY A 152 5.66 -7.45 -2.10
N MET A 153 4.91 -8.41 -2.65
CA MET A 153 4.69 -8.56 -4.09
C MET A 153 3.94 -7.36 -4.68
N PHE A 154 2.89 -6.90 -4.03
CA PHE A 154 2.11 -5.72 -4.46
C PHE A 154 2.97 -4.45 -4.49
N LYS A 155 3.85 -4.27 -3.50
CA LYS A 155 4.79 -3.14 -3.49
C LYS A 155 5.85 -3.25 -4.58
N ARG A 156 6.32 -4.45 -4.91
CA ARG A 156 7.30 -4.67 -5.99
C ARG A 156 6.70 -4.47 -7.38
N SER A 157 5.46 -4.90 -7.59
CA SER A 157 4.77 -4.71 -8.89
C SER A 157 4.34 -3.27 -9.12
N ASN A 158 4.35 -2.42 -8.09
CA ASN A 158 3.97 -1.02 -8.16
C ASN A 158 5.17 -0.11 -7.85
N ALA A 159 5.82 0.41 -8.91
CA ALA A 159 7.01 1.27 -8.81
C ALA A 159 6.80 2.51 -7.93
N LEU A 160 5.58 3.07 -7.89
CA LEU A 160 5.23 4.20 -7.04
C LEU A 160 5.25 3.80 -5.57
N LEU A 161 4.56 2.71 -5.21
CA LEU A 161 4.54 2.23 -3.84
C LEU A 161 5.95 1.90 -3.38
N HIS A 162 6.72 1.19 -4.21
CA HIS A 162 8.12 0.91 -3.95
C HIS A 162 8.90 2.19 -3.60
N ASN A 163 8.83 3.22 -4.44
CA ASN A 163 9.56 4.47 -4.22
C ASN A 163 9.11 5.21 -2.95
N VAL A 164 7.80 5.28 -2.69
CA VAL A 164 7.25 5.91 -1.48
C VAL A 164 7.75 5.17 -0.23
N PHE A 165 7.68 3.84 -0.21
CA PHE A 165 8.14 3.04 0.92
C PHE A 165 9.64 3.17 1.17
N SER A 166 10.46 3.19 0.11
CA SER A 166 11.91 3.37 0.23
C SER A 166 12.29 4.74 0.81
N GLN A 167 11.54 5.80 0.49
CA GLN A 167 11.82 7.16 0.99
C GLN A 167 11.16 7.47 2.33
N MET A 168 10.12 6.73 2.72
CA MET A 168 9.33 7.01 3.92
C MET A 168 10.17 7.11 5.21
N GLN A 169 11.24 6.32 5.31
CA GLN A 169 12.15 6.33 6.46
C GLN A 169 12.88 7.68 6.63
N MET A 170 12.98 8.49 5.58
CA MET A 170 13.57 9.83 5.63
C MET A 170 12.63 10.87 6.27
N TYR A 171 11.39 10.49 6.60
CA TYR A 171 10.37 11.35 7.21
C TYR A 171 9.93 10.78 8.57
N PRO A 172 10.62 11.13 9.67
CA PRO A 172 10.43 10.47 10.97
C PRO A 172 8.98 10.43 11.45
N LYS A 173 8.24 11.53 11.35
CA LYS A 173 6.82 11.59 11.75
C LYS A 173 5.92 10.64 10.95
N LEU A 174 6.18 10.52 9.65
CA LEU A 174 5.43 9.61 8.77
C LEU A 174 5.79 8.16 9.08
N TRP A 175 7.09 7.88 9.27
CA TRP A 175 7.60 6.58 9.65
C TRP A 175 7.02 6.10 10.99
N ASP A 176 7.05 6.94 12.04
CA ASP A 176 6.52 6.60 13.36
C ASP A 176 5.03 6.29 13.32
N ALA A 177 4.27 7.06 12.55
CA ALA A 177 2.85 6.83 12.40
C ALA A 177 2.53 5.58 11.58
N TYR A 178 3.31 5.31 10.53
CA TYR A 178 3.21 4.07 9.76
C TYR A 178 3.52 2.86 10.65
N GLN A 179 4.59 2.92 11.45
CA GLN A 179 4.94 1.89 12.42
C GLN A 179 3.78 1.61 13.38
N ARG A 180 3.23 2.66 14.00
CA ARG A 180 2.13 2.52 14.96
C ARG A 180 0.83 2.00 14.36
N THR A 181 0.52 2.35 13.12
CA THR A 181 -0.82 2.11 12.56
C THR A 181 -0.90 1.01 11.51
N VAL A 182 0.22 0.57 10.97
CA VAL A 182 0.29 -0.49 9.95
C VAL A 182 1.12 -1.67 10.41
N ILE A 183 2.28 -1.42 11.04
CA ILE A 183 3.21 -2.50 11.42
C ILE A 183 2.82 -3.11 12.78
N GLU A 184 2.62 -2.28 13.78
CA GLU A 184 2.36 -2.71 15.15
C GLU A 184 1.08 -3.57 15.31
N PRO A 185 -0.05 -3.29 14.65
CA PRO A 185 -1.21 -4.17 14.71
C PRO A 185 -0.91 -5.61 14.26
N ARG A 186 -0.16 -5.77 13.17
CA ARG A 186 0.21 -7.08 12.62
C ARG A 186 1.26 -7.77 13.47
N ARG A 187 2.23 -7.01 13.97
CA ARG A 187 3.21 -7.52 14.92
C ARG A 187 2.51 -8.09 16.15
N ARG A 188 1.50 -7.39 16.69
CA ARG A 188 0.72 -7.89 17.81
C ARG A 188 -0.01 -9.19 17.50
N MET A 189 -0.61 -9.32 16.31
CA MET A 189 -1.24 -10.57 15.86
C MET A 189 -0.24 -11.73 15.84
N SER A 190 0.97 -11.52 15.34
CA SER A 190 2.05 -12.53 15.37
C SER A 190 2.44 -12.90 16.79
N LEU A 191 2.68 -11.92 17.66
CA LEU A 191 3.05 -12.16 19.05
C LEU A 191 1.96 -12.93 19.81
N ASP A 192 0.70 -12.60 19.56
CA ASP A 192 -0.43 -13.29 20.18
C ASP A 192 -0.56 -14.73 19.68
N ALA A 193 -0.33 -14.98 18.38
CA ALA A 193 -0.26 -16.34 17.83
C ALA A 193 0.87 -17.17 18.47
N ILE A 194 2.05 -16.58 18.64
CA ILE A 194 3.20 -17.25 19.29
C ILE A 194 2.89 -17.56 20.75
N ARG A 195 2.32 -16.61 21.50
CA ARG A 195 1.92 -16.83 22.90
C ARG A 195 0.88 -17.94 23.03
N ARG A 196 -0.10 -18.01 22.12
CA ARG A 196 -1.06 -19.13 22.07
C ARG A 196 -0.37 -20.45 21.81
N GLY A 197 0.55 -20.49 20.83
CA GLY A 197 1.35 -21.69 20.54
C GLY A 197 2.17 -22.16 21.74
N MET A 198 2.76 -21.23 22.50
CA MET A 198 3.47 -21.56 23.73
C MET A 198 2.54 -22.14 24.80
N ALA A 199 1.35 -21.55 24.99
CA ALA A 199 0.36 -22.03 25.95
C ALA A 199 -0.19 -23.43 25.59
N ASN A 200 -0.30 -23.72 24.29
CA ASN A 200 -0.81 -25.00 23.78
C ASN A 200 0.29 -26.08 23.63
N GLY A 201 1.55 -25.75 23.90
CA GLY A 201 2.69 -26.67 23.76
C GLY A 201 3.16 -26.89 22.32
N GLU A 202 2.69 -26.09 21.36
CA GLU A 202 3.17 -26.09 19.98
C GLU A 202 4.55 -25.42 19.84
N ILE A 203 4.86 -24.46 20.73
CA ILE A 203 6.13 -23.75 20.80
C ILE A 203 6.69 -23.89 22.22
N ARG A 204 7.99 -24.14 22.35
CA ARG A 204 8.64 -24.25 23.66
C ARG A 204 8.54 -22.92 24.45
N PRO A 205 8.16 -22.93 25.74
CA PRO A 205 7.83 -21.72 26.50
C PRO A 205 9.05 -20.93 27.00
N ASP A 206 10.27 -21.44 26.85
CA ASP A 206 11.51 -20.79 27.29
C ASP A 206 12.14 -19.86 26.24
N LEU A 207 11.51 -19.72 25.07
CA LEU A 207 11.94 -18.78 24.04
C LEU A 207 11.40 -17.38 24.27
N ASP A 208 12.17 -16.38 23.88
CA ASP A 208 11.71 -15.00 23.78
C ASP A 208 10.72 -14.87 22.60
N VAL A 209 9.51 -14.36 22.89
CA VAL A 209 8.43 -14.22 21.90
C VAL A 209 8.80 -13.28 20.75
N GLU A 210 9.56 -12.22 21.05
CA GLU A 210 10.02 -11.26 20.05
C GLU A 210 11.05 -11.90 19.13
N LEU A 211 11.98 -12.66 19.71
CA LEU A 211 12.96 -13.40 18.92
C LEU A 211 12.28 -14.41 17.98
N VAL A 212 11.27 -15.14 18.44
CA VAL A 212 10.51 -16.06 17.59
C VAL A 212 9.84 -15.31 16.44
N ASN A 213 9.20 -14.17 16.73
CA ASN A 213 8.58 -13.34 15.71
C ASN A 213 9.61 -12.84 14.66
N ASP A 214 10.79 -12.44 15.11
CA ASP A 214 11.87 -11.98 14.22
C ASP A 214 12.43 -13.11 13.35
N LEU A 215 12.54 -14.33 13.89
CA LEU A 215 12.96 -15.51 13.13
C LEU A 215 11.94 -15.89 12.05
N VAL A 216 10.65 -15.78 12.33
CA VAL A 216 9.58 -16.07 11.37
C VAL A 216 9.46 -14.97 10.31
N THR A 217 9.52 -13.69 10.72
CA THR A 217 9.24 -12.56 9.82
C THR A 217 10.48 -12.11 9.05
N GLY A 218 11.66 -12.22 9.67
CA GLY A 218 12.94 -11.73 9.17
C GLY A 218 13.34 -12.23 7.79
N PRO A 219 13.25 -13.54 7.47
CA PRO A 219 13.61 -14.05 6.14
C PRO A 219 12.80 -13.42 5.02
N LEU A 220 11.52 -13.14 5.26
CA LEU A 220 10.63 -12.53 4.28
C LEU A 220 10.92 -11.02 4.13
N LEU A 221 11.18 -10.30 5.22
CA LEU A 221 11.61 -8.91 5.17
C LEU A 221 12.98 -8.75 4.48
N LEU A 222 13.93 -9.65 4.76
CA LEU A 222 15.24 -9.70 4.10
C LEU A 222 15.08 -9.80 2.58
N ARG A 223 14.19 -10.69 2.11
CA ARG A 223 13.89 -10.82 0.67
C ARG A 223 13.15 -9.60 0.14
N SER A 224 12.16 -9.08 0.84
CA SER A 224 11.34 -7.96 0.34
C SER A 224 12.08 -6.61 0.31
N VAL A 225 12.92 -6.32 1.31
CA VAL A 225 13.51 -4.99 1.53
C VAL A 225 14.99 -4.94 1.12
N ILE A 226 15.79 -5.92 1.57
CA ILE A 226 17.25 -5.87 1.40
C ILE A 226 17.66 -6.54 0.08
N ARG A 227 16.97 -7.61 -0.32
CA ARG A 227 17.25 -8.36 -1.55
C ARG A 227 16.04 -8.39 -2.49
N PRO A 228 15.56 -7.24 -3.02
CA PRO A 228 14.32 -7.15 -3.78
C PRO A 228 14.27 -8.03 -5.05
N GLY A 229 15.40 -8.48 -5.58
CA GLY A 229 15.45 -9.48 -6.66
C GLY A 229 15.22 -10.93 -6.20
N SER A 230 15.13 -11.19 -4.90
CA SER A 230 14.89 -12.54 -4.37
C SER A 230 13.46 -12.98 -4.64
N PRO A 231 13.23 -14.22 -5.09
CA PRO A 231 11.89 -14.75 -5.30
C PRO A 231 11.03 -14.76 -4.04
N LEU A 232 9.75 -14.42 -4.19
CA LEU A 232 8.70 -14.51 -3.18
C LEU A 232 7.66 -15.55 -3.66
N GLU A 233 8.13 -16.77 -3.86
CA GLU A 233 7.34 -17.88 -4.41
C GLU A 233 6.16 -18.25 -3.50
N PRO A 234 5.06 -18.80 -4.07
CA PRO A 234 4.05 -19.49 -3.29
C PRO A 234 4.67 -20.60 -2.43
N GLY A 235 4.14 -20.85 -1.23
CA GLY A 235 4.68 -21.86 -0.32
C GLY A 235 5.84 -21.37 0.56
N LEU A 236 6.36 -20.15 0.32
CA LEU A 236 7.49 -19.62 1.09
C LEU A 236 7.11 -19.35 2.55
N ALA A 237 5.87 -18.97 2.83
CA ALA A 237 5.40 -18.72 4.19
C ALA A 237 5.46 -20.01 5.03
N GLU A 238 4.93 -21.10 4.48
CA GLU A 238 4.94 -22.44 5.03
C GLU A 238 6.38 -22.90 5.29
N GLN A 239 7.25 -22.81 4.28
CA GLN A 239 8.66 -23.21 4.41
C GLN A 239 9.36 -22.48 5.55
N ILE A 240 9.17 -21.17 5.69
CA ILE A 240 9.81 -20.39 6.75
C ILE A 240 9.28 -20.83 8.12
N VAL A 241 7.94 -20.89 8.29
CA VAL A 241 7.32 -21.26 9.56
C VAL A 241 7.74 -22.68 9.97
N ASP A 242 7.66 -23.64 9.06
CA ASP A 242 8.02 -25.03 9.31
C ASP A 242 9.49 -25.17 9.70
N THR A 243 10.39 -24.50 8.97
CA THR A 243 11.82 -24.52 9.28
C THR A 243 12.11 -23.94 10.67
N VAL A 244 11.38 -22.90 11.09
CA VAL A 244 11.56 -22.30 12.42
C VAL A 244 11.02 -23.22 13.51
N LEU A 245 9.86 -23.84 13.30
CA LEU A 245 9.23 -24.73 14.29
C LEU A 245 9.95 -26.07 14.43
N GLU A 246 10.43 -26.65 13.34
CA GLU A 246 11.20 -27.91 13.33
C GLU A 246 12.66 -27.69 13.77
N GLY A 247 13.18 -26.48 13.54
CA GLY A 247 14.58 -26.15 13.75
C GLY A 247 15.49 -26.72 12.66
N VAL A 248 16.67 -26.11 12.49
CA VAL A 248 17.61 -26.43 11.40
C VAL A 248 18.60 -27.55 11.73
N ARG A 249 18.49 -28.17 12.91
CA ARG A 249 19.33 -29.31 13.28
C ARG A 249 18.77 -30.57 12.60
N PRO A 250 19.62 -31.47 12.09
CA PRO A 250 19.16 -32.77 11.62
C PRO A 250 18.37 -33.46 12.73
N ALA A 251 17.21 -34.03 12.40
CA ALA A 251 16.52 -34.92 13.31
C ALA A 251 17.48 -36.06 13.65
N VAL A 252 17.91 -36.13 14.91
CA VAL A 252 18.78 -37.21 15.38
C VAL A 252 17.99 -38.50 15.21
N ARG A 253 18.33 -39.31 14.20
CA ARG A 253 17.86 -40.70 14.15
C ARG A 253 18.39 -41.37 15.41
N PRO A 254 17.53 -41.93 16.28
CA PRO A 254 18.03 -42.75 17.37
C PRO A 254 18.82 -43.91 16.75
N ALA A 255 20.05 -44.10 17.23
CA ALA A 255 20.85 -45.26 16.87
C ALA A 255 20.08 -46.52 17.31
N VAL A 256 19.83 -47.41 16.36
CA VAL A 256 19.28 -48.76 16.60
C VAL A 256 20.38 -49.63 17.19
#